data_AF-A0A4Z1REU9-F1
#
_entry.id   AF-A0A4Z1REU9-F1
#
_cell.length_a   1.000
_cell.length_b   1.000
_cell.length_c   1.000
_cell.angle_alpha   90.00
_cell.angle_beta   90.00
_cell.angle_gamma   90.00
#
_symmetry.space_group_name_H-M   'P 1'
#
loop_
_entity.id
_entity.type
_entity.pdbx_description
1 polymer ?
#
loop_
_entity_poly.entity_id
_entity_poly.type
_entity_poly.pdbx_seq_one_letter_code
_entity_poly.pdbx_strand_id
1 'polypeptide(L)' 'MPKRPVTLERIEEMLLFAAKLVDERGPIMQPILDRLESEYIAAKQRGSATDRIRKLIQAA' A
#
# COMPACT_ATOMS: atom_id res chain seq x y z
N MET A 1 -15.71 -8.04 -14.19
CA MET A 1 -14.28 -7.74 -14.46
C MET A 1 -13.44 -8.50 -13.46
N PRO A 2 -12.38 -9.22 -13.85
CA PRO A 2 -11.50 -9.87 -12.89
C PRO A 2 -10.87 -8.79 -12.00
N LYS A 3 -11.03 -8.91 -10.67
CA LYS A 3 -10.34 -8.04 -9.71
C LYS A 3 -8.85 -8.29 -9.90
N ARG A 4 -8.13 -7.33 -10.52
CA ARG A 4 -6.67 -7.40 -10.60
C ARG A 4 -6.14 -7.52 -9.16
N PRO A 5 -5.16 -8.41 -8.91
CA PRO A 5 -4.52 -8.49 -7.60
C PRO A 5 -4.02 -7.10 -7.20
N VAL A 6 -4.36 -6.65 -6.00
CA VAL A 6 -3.80 -5.41 -5.44
C VAL A 6 -2.37 -5.74 -5.04
N THR A 7 -1.41 -5.38 -5.91
CA THR A 7 0.02 -5.48 -5.62
C THR A 7 0.46 -4.28 -4.79
N LEU A 8 1.58 -4.42 -4.06
CA LEU A 8 2.15 -3.31 -3.29
C LEU A 8 2.45 -2.10 -4.19
N GLU A 9 3.00 -2.37 -5.36
CA GLU A 9 3.33 -1.38 -6.40
C GLU A 9 2.08 -0.60 -6.85
N ARG A 10 0.93 -1.26 -6.96
CA ARG A 10 -0.34 -0.60 -7.28
C ARG A 10 -0.82 0.33 -6.17
N ILE A 11 -0.56 -0.02 -4.90
CA ILE A 11 -0.88 0.84 -3.76
C ILE A 11 0.04 2.08 -3.76
N GLU A 12 1.31 1.92 -4.10
CA GLU A 12 2.27 3.02 -4.24
C GLU A 12 1.86 4.01 -5.33
N GLU A 13 1.41 3.53 -6.49
CA GLU A 13 0.85 4.39 -7.55
C GLU A 13 -0.38 5.17 -7.07
N MET A 14 -1.26 4.53 -6.29
CA MET A 14 -2.46 5.17 -5.76
C MET A 14 -2.12 6.21 -4.68
N LEU A 15 -1.09 5.98 -3.88
CA LEU A 15 -0.58 6.94 -2.91
C LEU A 15 -0.07 8.22 -3.59
N LEU A 16 0.73 8.08 -4.66
CA LEU A 16 1.22 9.22 -5.43
C LEU A 16 0.07 10.03 -6.03
N PHE A 17 -0.97 9.34 -6.54
CA PHE A 17 -2.16 10.00 -7.05
C PHE A 17 -2.94 10.74 -5.96
N ALA A 18 -3.10 10.14 -4.78
CA ALA A 18 -3.78 10.77 -3.65
C ALA A 18 -3.02 11.99 -3.11
N ALA A 19 -1.68 11.92 -3.04
CA ALA A 19 -0.86 13.07 -2.68
C ALA A 19 -1.06 14.24 -3.64
N LYS A 20 -1.04 13.96 -4.96
CA LYS A 20 -1.34 14.98 -5.98
C LYS A 20 -2.74 15.58 -5.84
N LEU A 21 -3.74 14.78 -5.44
CA LEU A 21 -5.09 15.28 -5.18
C LEU A 21 -5.15 16.20 -3.97
N VAL A 22 -4.35 15.96 -2.94
CA VAL A 22 -4.20 16.88 -1.80
C VAL A 22 -3.56 18.19 -2.25
N ASP A 23 -2.53 18.14 -3.11
CA ASP A 23 -1.92 19.35 -3.67
C ASP A 23 -2.91 20.18 -4.50
N GLU A 24 -3.75 19.52 -5.30
CA GLU A 24 -4.70 20.19 -6.21
C GLU A 24 -5.98 20.69 -5.52
N ARG A 25 -6.51 19.93 -4.56
CA ARG A 25 -7.82 20.20 -3.93
C ARG A 25 -7.71 20.62 -2.46
N GLY A 26 -6.50 20.64 -1.93
CA GLY A 26 -6.21 21.02 -0.55
C GLY A 26 -6.61 19.95 0.48
N PRO A 27 -6.68 20.35 1.76
CA PRO A 27 -6.83 19.44 2.90
C PRO A 27 -8.08 18.55 2.88
N ILE A 28 -9.09 18.88 2.07
CA ILE A 28 -10.30 18.04 1.93
C ILE A 28 -10.00 16.62 1.43
N MET A 29 -8.88 16.45 0.72
CA MET A 29 -8.45 15.15 0.20
C MET A 29 -7.52 14.39 1.16
N GLN A 30 -7.04 15.03 2.24
CA GLN A 30 -6.13 14.43 3.21
C GLN A 30 -6.65 13.09 3.77
N PRO A 31 -7.95 12.93 4.11
CA PRO A 31 -8.46 11.66 4.64
C PRO A 31 -8.31 10.47 3.68
N ILE A 32 -8.28 10.73 2.37
CA ILE A 32 -8.09 9.68 1.36
C ILE A 32 -6.62 9.24 1.34
N LEU A 33 -5.70 10.19 1.42
CA LEU A 33 -4.26 9.91 1.50
C LEU A 33 -3.93 9.12 2.77
N ASP A 34 -4.40 9.58 3.94
CA ASP A 34 -4.14 8.94 5.24
C ASP A 34 -4.62 7.47 5.26
N ARG A 35 -5.77 7.20 4.64
CA ARG A 35 -6.31 5.85 4.51
C ARG A 35 -5.42 4.96 3.64
N LEU A 36 -4.98 5.46 2.49
CA LEU A 36 -4.10 4.72 1.58
C LEU A 36 -2.73 4.46 2.22
N GLU A 37 -2.20 5.39 3.01
CA GLU A 37 -0.95 5.22 3.74
C GLU A 37 -1.07 4.10 4.78
N SER A 38 -2.17 4.08 5.53
CA SER A 38 -2.46 3.01 6.49
C SER A 38 -2.56 1.64 5.81
N GLU A 39 -3.25 1.57 4.67
CA GLU A 39 -3.39 0.33 3.89
C GLU A 39 -2.04 -0.14 3.32
N TYR A 40 -1.20 0.78 2.84
CA TYR A 40 0.16 0.50 2.37
C TYR A 40 1.05 -0.07 3.48
N ILE A 41 1.06 0.57 4.65
CA ILE A 41 1.84 0.11 5.81
C ILE A 41 1.41 -1.31 6.20
N ALA A 42 0.10 -1.56 6.28
CA ALA A 42 -0.43 -2.88 6.60
C ALA A 42 -0.10 -3.94 5.53
N ALA A 43 -0.06 -3.58 4.25
CA ALA A 43 0.33 -4.46 3.17
C ALA A 43 1.83 -4.79 3.22
N LYS A 44 2.67 -3.77 3.42
CA LYS A 44 4.13 -3.90 3.54
C LYS A 44 4.55 -4.76 4.73
N GLN A 45 3.93 -4.55 5.89
CA GLN A 45 4.16 -5.37 7.07
C GLN A 45 3.79 -6.83 6.82
N ARG A 46 2.64 -7.11 6.20
CA ARG A 46 2.22 -8.48 5.83
C ARG A 46 3.20 -9.16 4.86
N GLY A 47 3.69 -8.44 3.86
CA GLY A 47 4.72 -8.93 2.95
C GLY A 47 6.01 -9.32 3.69
N SER A 48 6.51 -8.43 4.55
CA SER A 48 7.74 -8.66 5.32
C SER A 48 7.66 -9.86 6.28
N ALA A 49 6.49 -10.09 6.91
CA ALA A 49 6.27 -11.24 7.78
C ALA A 49 6.23 -12.55 6.97
N THR A 50 5.57 -12.52 5.81
CA THR A 50 5.50 -13.67 4.90
C THR A 50 6.88 -14.04 4.35
N ASP A 51 7.67 -13.04 3.96
CA ASP A 51 9.03 -13.25 3.47
C ASP A 51 9.98 -13.76 4.56
N ARG A 52 9.83 -13.28 5.80
CA ARG A 52 10.58 -13.80 6.94
C ARG A 52 10.25 -15.27 7.22
N ILE A 53 8.98 -15.65 7.20
CA ILE A 53 8.56 -17.05 7.37
C ILE A 53 9.08 -17.92 6.23
N ARG A 54 9.00 -17.44 4.98
CA ARG A 54 9.52 -18.17 3.82
C ARG A 54 11.03 -18.44 3.95
N LYS A 55 11.81 -17.47 4.40
CA LYS A 55 13.25 -17.64 4.66
C LYS A 55 13.53 -18.66 5.75
N LEU A 56 12.73 -18.69 6.83
CA LEU A 56 12.88 -19.68 7.90
C LEU A 56 12.57 -21.10 7.41
N ILE A 57 11.54 -21.29 6.60
CA ILE A 57 11.19 -22.59 6.02
C ILE A 57 12.27 -23.08 5.05
N GLN A 58 12.85 -22.20 4.24
CA GLN A 58 13.92 -22.55 3.29
C GLN A 58 15.28 -22.81 3.96
N ALA A 59 15.46 -22.33 5.19
CA ALA A 59 16.68 -22.53 5.98
C ALA A 59 16.62 -23.78 6.87
N ALA A 60 15.47 -24.47 6.91
CA ALA A 60 15.24 -25.74 7.63
C ALA A 60 15.33 -26.93 6.68
#